data_AF-A0AAE0GFD9-F1
#
_entry.id   AF-A0AAE0GFD9-F1
#
_cell.length_a   1.000
_cell.length_b   1.000
_cell.length_c   1.000
_cell.angle_alpha   90.00
_cell.angle_beta   90.00
_cell.angle_gamma   90.00
#
_symmetry.space_group_name_H-M   'P 1'
#
loop_
_entity.id
_entity.type
_entity.pdbx_description
1 polymer ?
#
loop_
_entity_poly.entity_id
_entity_poly.type
_entity_poly.pdbx_seq_one_letter_code
_entity_poly.pdbx_strand_id
1 'polypeptide(L)'
;MCNPKFAPAARGTEGDTNLVLLGGPDVNRWSAQAVAWAERTDSSTDNGVDAVLSNLQVRIGPCAFTGPGIGAALLAPVLRPEGPHDKDVTRRLALVIAGTDIRGLRDAVWLATPTIPPMARQPFTNLFPDFVVTGPEIAGHGIGGFRAAGYWGDHWEYRPELASMLECVHAAVEQSNASHASADKFSRHVDL
;
A
#
# COMPACT_ATOMS: atom_id res chain seq x y z
N MET A 1 -9.37 19.57 -35.47
CA MET A 1 -9.28 20.71 -34.53
C MET A 1 -9.46 20.18 -33.11
N CYS A 2 -8.36 19.92 -32.41
CA CYS A 2 -8.39 19.50 -31.00
C CYS A 2 -8.48 20.75 -30.12
N ASN A 3 -9.44 20.76 -29.19
CA ASN A 3 -9.75 21.88 -28.32
C ASN A 3 -8.67 22.01 -27.21
N PRO A 4 -7.92 23.12 -27.12
CA PRO A 4 -6.86 23.29 -26.14
C PRO A 4 -7.47 23.83 -24.83
N LYS A 5 -8.08 22.96 -24.03
CA LYS A 5 -8.59 23.34 -22.68
C LYS A 5 -8.15 22.40 -21.54
N PHE A 6 -7.07 21.67 -21.73
CA PHE A 6 -6.31 21.10 -20.61
C PHE A 6 -4.95 21.77 -20.55
N ALA A 7 -4.93 23.01 -20.05
CA ALA A 7 -3.71 23.52 -19.44
C ALA A 7 -3.38 22.60 -18.25
N PRO A 8 -2.11 22.20 -18.03
CA PRO A 8 -1.75 21.45 -16.84
C PRO A 8 -2.19 22.28 -15.63
N ALA A 9 -3.03 21.68 -14.79
CA ALA A 9 -3.38 22.27 -13.52
C ALA A 9 -2.08 22.68 -12.81
N ALA A 10 -2.11 23.91 -12.32
CA ALA A 10 -1.08 24.65 -11.63
C ALA A 10 0.04 23.79 -11.00
N ARG A 11 1.28 24.31 -11.07
CA ARG A 11 2.21 24.18 -9.96
C ARG A 11 1.49 24.70 -8.71
N GLY A 12 0.74 23.84 -8.04
CA GLY A 12 0.25 24.11 -6.71
C GLY A 12 1.46 24.40 -5.85
N THR A 13 1.38 25.38 -4.98
CA THR A 13 2.23 25.48 -3.80
C THR A 13 2.04 24.18 -3.02
N GLU A 14 2.91 23.22 -3.31
CA GLU A 14 2.79 21.79 -3.07
C GLU A 14 3.22 21.51 -1.62
N GLY A 15 2.51 22.07 -0.64
CA GLY A 15 3.00 22.18 0.74
C GLY A 15 2.42 21.17 1.74
N ASP A 16 1.10 20.97 1.81
CA ASP A 16 0.51 20.45 3.06
C ASP A 16 -0.67 19.47 2.90
N THR A 17 -0.98 18.97 1.70
CA THR A 17 -2.22 18.22 1.47
C THR A 17 -2.03 16.70 1.44
N ASN A 18 -2.99 15.98 2.02
CA ASN A 18 -3.17 14.54 1.81
C ASN A 18 -3.55 14.23 0.34
N LEU A 19 -3.17 13.05 -0.13
CA LEU A 19 -3.35 12.64 -1.53
C LEU A 19 -4.39 11.52 -1.64
N VAL A 20 -5.17 11.56 -2.73
CA VAL A 20 -5.94 10.40 -3.20
C VAL A 20 -5.42 10.03 -4.58
N LEU A 21 -4.85 8.83 -4.69
CA LEU A 21 -4.16 8.34 -5.87
C LEU A 21 -4.96 7.18 -6.46
N LEU A 22 -5.36 7.32 -7.73
CA LEU A 22 -6.08 6.29 -8.46
C LEU A 22 -5.15 5.61 -9.46
N GLY A 23 -5.20 4.28 -9.51
CA GLY A 23 -4.34 3.45 -10.34
C GLY A 23 -3.09 2.97 -9.60
N GLY A 24 -2.67 1.74 -9.91
CA GLY A 24 -1.47 1.12 -9.34
C GLY A 24 -0.17 1.78 -9.82
N PRO A 25 0.98 1.38 -9.24
CA PRO A 25 2.27 1.99 -9.53
C PRO A 25 2.70 1.83 -10.99
N ASP A 26 2.26 0.78 -11.68
CA ASP A 26 2.59 0.53 -13.09
C ASP A 26 1.93 1.52 -14.07
N VAL A 27 0.86 2.19 -13.64
CA VAL A 27 0.07 3.10 -14.49
C VAL A 27 0.02 4.54 -13.96
N ASN A 28 0.37 4.75 -12.69
CA ASN A 28 0.40 6.07 -12.06
C ASN A 28 1.72 6.27 -11.31
N ARG A 29 2.58 7.15 -11.85
CA ARG A 29 3.89 7.48 -11.26
C ARG A 29 3.80 8.02 -9.83
N TRP A 30 2.71 8.70 -9.47
CA TRP A 30 2.52 9.22 -8.11
C TRP A 30 2.18 8.09 -7.15
N SER A 31 1.40 7.10 -7.58
CA SER A 31 1.17 5.86 -6.82
C SER A 31 2.47 5.08 -6.63
N ALA A 32 3.30 4.96 -7.68
CA ALA A 32 4.63 4.34 -7.58
C ALA A 32 5.52 5.05 -6.56
N GLN A 33 5.51 6.39 -6.58
CA GLN A 33 6.28 7.17 -5.64
C GLN A 33 5.76 7.02 -4.20
N ALA A 34 4.44 6.99 -4.00
CA ALA A 34 3.81 6.80 -2.70
C ALA A 34 4.10 5.43 -2.09
N VAL A 35 3.95 4.35 -2.87
CA VAL A 35 4.30 2.99 -2.43
C VAL A 35 5.79 2.90 -2.10
N ALA A 36 6.66 3.42 -2.96
CA ALA A 36 8.11 3.41 -2.69
C ALA A 36 8.50 4.25 -1.46
N TRP A 37 7.77 5.31 -1.12
CA TRP A 37 8.00 6.03 0.14
C TRP A 37 7.57 5.22 1.36
N ALA A 38 6.45 4.53 1.25
CA ALA A 38 5.91 3.69 2.32
C ALA A 38 6.84 2.50 2.64
N GLU A 39 7.43 1.89 1.62
CA GLU A 39 8.42 0.80 1.72
C GLU A 39 9.78 1.28 2.27
N ARG A 40 10.11 2.58 2.13
CA ARG A 40 11.39 3.17 2.58
C ARG A 40 11.39 3.65 4.02
N THR A 41 10.27 3.51 4.72
CA THR A 41 10.28 3.67 6.17
C THR A 41 11.29 2.65 6.72
N ASP A 42 12.10 3.09 7.66
CA ASP A 42 13.48 2.66 7.90
C ASP A 42 13.74 1.12 7.99
N SER A 43 14.54 0.61 7.04
CA SER A 43 15.00 -0.80 6.92
C SER A 43 15.76 -1.35 8.14
N SER A 44 16.15 -0.49 9.09
CA SER A 44 16.79 -0.89 10.34
C SER A 44 15.82 -1.05 11.51
N THR A 45 14.52 -0.77 11.32
CA THR A 45 13.52 -0.71 12.40
C THR A 45 12.21 -1.47 12.15
N ASP A 46 12.07 -2.25 11.07
CA ASP A 46 10.78 -2.88 10.67
C ASP A 46 9.63 -1.88 10.50
N ASN A 47 9.94 -0.59 10.32
CA ASN A 47 8.94 0.45 10.13
C ASN A 47 8.60 0.52 8.65
N GLY A 48 7.32 0.53 8.27
CA GLY A 48 6.91 0.72 6.88
C GLY A 48 5.71 -0.12 6.47
N VAL A 49 4.98 0.38 5.47
CA VAL A 49 3.80 -0.32 4.94
C VAL A 49 4.26 -1.59 4.24
N ASP A 50 4.01 -2.74 4.87
CA ASP A 50 4.25 -4.04 4.26
C ASP A 50 3.10 -4.39 3.28
N ALA A 51 3.04 -3.63 2.20
CA ALA A 51 2.13 -3.85 1.09
C ALA A 51 2.84 -3.70 -0.25
N VAL A 52 2.54 -4.59 -1.19
CA VAL A 52 2.96 -4.46 -2.60
C VAL A 52 1.73 -4.30 -3.47
N LEU A 53 1.72 -3.27 -4.29
CA LEU A 53 0.69 -3.07 -5.31
C LEU A 53 1.33 -3.22 -6.69
N SER A 54 0.70 -3.97 -7.57
CA SER A 54 1.04 -4.03 -8.98
C SER A 54 -0.22 -4.32 -9.80
N ASN A 55 -0.08 -4.27 -11.11
CA ASN A 55 -1.10 -4.72 -12.05
C ASN A 55 -1.34 -6.24 -12.01
N LEU A 56 -0.48 -7.04 -11.37
CA LEU A 56 -0.62 -8.50 -11.32
C LEU A 56 -1.01 -9.03 -9.94
N GLN A 57 -0.69 -8.29 -8.89
CA GLN A 57 -0.81 -8.75 -7.52
C GLN A 57 -1.01 -7.59 -6.54
N VAL A 58 -1.77 -7.86 -5.49
CA VAL A 58 -1.81 -7.09 -4.26
C VAL A 58 -1.25 -7.97 -3.14
N ARG A 59 -0.23 -7.52 -2.43
CA ARG A 59 0.33 -8.19 -1.24
C ARG A 59 0.06 -7.33 -0.01
N ILE A 60 -0.40 -7.94 1.07
CA ILE A 60 -0.51 -7.32 2.39
C ILE A 60 0.10 -8.29 3.39
N GLY A 61 1.17 -7.87 4.07
CA GLY A 61 1.89 -8.74 4.97
C GLY A 61 2.37 -10.02 4.25
N PRO A 62 2.15 -11.21 4.84
CA PRO A 62 2.51 -12.48 4.21
C PRO A 62 1.54 -12.91 3.10
N CYS A 63 0.41 -12.23 2.90
CA CYS A 63 -0.66 -12.68 2.01
C CYS A 63 -0.57 -12.01 0.64
N ALA A 64 -0.64 -12.84 -0.41
CA ALA A 64 -0.67 -12.43 -1.80
C ALA A 64 -2.05 -12.71 -2.42
N PHE A 65 -2.62 -11.69 -3.05
CA PHE A 65 -3.88 -11.74 -3.78
C PHE A 65 -3.59 -11.50 -5.27
N THR A 66 -3.80 -12.54 -6.08
CA THR A 66 -3.48 -12.55 -7.51
C THR A 66 -4.71 -12.91 -8.33
N GLY A 67 -4.72 -12.48 -9.58
CA GLY A 67 -5.78 -12.81 -10.53
C GLY A 67 -6.64 -11.60 -10.88
N PRO A 68 -7.57 -11.78 -11.84
CA PRO A 68 -8.39 -10.68 -12.33
C PRO A 68 -9.43 -10.24 -11.29
N GLY A 69 -9.82 -8.95 -11.34
CA GLY A 69 -10.84 -8.40 -10.46
C GLY A 69 -10.41 -8.18 -9.00
N ILE A 70 -9.11 -8.31 -8.70
CA ILE A 70 -8.58 -7.94 -7.38
C ILE A 70 -8.40 -6.42 -7.33
N GLY A 71 -9.04 -5.78 -6.36
CA GLY A 71 -8.92 -4.36 -6.07
C GLY A 71 -8.28 -4.13 -4.70
N ALA A 72 -7.71 -2.95 -4.49
CA ALA A 72 -7.19 -2.55 -3.19
C ALA A 72 -7.36 -1.06 -2.95
N ALA A 73 -7.62 -0.70 -1.70
CA ALA A 73 -7.50 0.66 -1.20
C ALA A 73 -6.64 0.60 0.07
N LEU A 74 -5.55 1.38 0.10
CA LEU A 74 -4.66 1.43 1.25
C LEU A 74 -4.20 2.84 1.56
N LEU A 75 -4.00 3.12 2.84
CA LEU A 75 -3.35 4.30 3.36
C LEU A 75 -1.85 4.05 3.47
N ALA A 76 -1.06 5.02 3.01
CA ALA A 76 0.38 5.00 3.06
C ALA A 76 0.95 6.37 3.47
N PRO A 77 2.03 6.39 4.28
CA PRO A 77 2.72 7.63 4.59
C PRO A 77 3.46 8.14 3.36
N VAL A 78 3.31 9.43 3.09
CA VAL A 78 4.09 10.15 2.08
C VAL A 78 5.22 10.86 2.79
N LEU A 79 6.42 10.28 2.68
CA LEU A 79 7.64 10.84 3.24
C LEU A 79 8.25 11.79 2.20
N ARG A 80 8.21 13.09 2.50
CA ARG A 80 8.99 14.08 1.74
C ARG A 80 10.26 14.41 2.53
N PRO A 81 11.45 14.29 1.95
CA PRO A 81 12.64 14.89 2.53
C PRO A 81 12.52 16.41 2.39
N GLU A 82 12.12 17.10 3.46
CA GLU A 82 12.07 18.56 3.48
C GLU A 82 13.39 19.14 4.02
N GLY A 83 14.27 19.52 3.09
CA GLY A 83 15.36 20.45 3.36
C GLY A 83 16.50 19.93 4.27
N PRO A 84 17.48 20.81 4.59
CA PRO A 84 18.72 20.46 5.28
C PRO A 84 18.56 20.17 6.79
N HIS A 85 17.33 20.16 7.31
CA HIS A 85 17.04 19.84 8.70
C HIS A 85 16.20 18.57 8.77
N ASP A 86 16.90 17.46 8.97
CA ASP A 86 16.48 16.06 9.05
C ASP A 86 15.50 15.72 10.20
N LYS A 87 14.74 16.70 10.72
CA LYS A 87 13.95 16.57 11.96
C LYS A 87 12.45 16.77 11.80
N ASP A 88 12.00 17.36 10.70
CA ASP A 88 10.58 17.57 10.44
C ASP A 88 10.11 16.67 9.29
N VAL A 89 9.90 15.40 9.59
CA VAL A 89 9.18 14.48 8.69
C VAL A 89 7.71 14.86 8.72
N THR A 90 7.28 15.73 7.80
CA THR A 90 5.85 15.99 7.59
C THR A 90 5.19 14.72 7.05
N ARG A 91 4.58 13.94 7.95
CA ARG A 91 3.85 12.71 7.62
C ARG A 91 2.53 13.06 6.96
N ARG A 92 2.53 13.15 5.63
CA ARG A 92 1.29 13.23 4.84
C ARG A 92 0.75 11.82 4.61
N LEU A 93 -0.53 11.72 4.28
CA LEU A 93 -1.15 10.44 3.91
C LEU A 93 -1.53 10.43 2.44
N ALA A 94 -1.26 9.32 1.79
CA ALA A 94 -1.84 8.97 0.51
C ALA A 94 -2.82 7.81 0.68
N LEU A 95 -4.05 8.00 0.21
CA LEU A 95 -4.95 6.89 -0.09
C LEU A 95 -4.65 6.42 -1.52
N VAL A 96 -4.11 5.22 -1.66
CA VAL A 96 -3.83 4.58 -2.94
C VAL A 96 -4.96 3.59 -3.23
N ILE A 97 -5.67 3.80 -4.33
CA ILE A 97 -6.71 2.89 -4.82
C ILE A 97 -6.24 2.29 -6.15
N ALA A 98 -6.07 0.99 -6.17
CA ALA A 98 -5.51 0.25 -7.29
C ALA A 98 -6.33 -1.02 -7.57
N GLY A 99 -6.03 -1.66 -8.69
CA GLY A 99 -6.56 -2.97 -9.04
C GLY A 99 -5.67 -3.65 -10.06
N THR A 100 -5.73 -4.97 -10.07
CA THR A 100 -5.06 -5.82 -11.07
C THR A 100 -5.65 -5.63 -12.47
N ASP A 101 -6.94 -5.29 -12.53
CA ASP A 101 -7.62 -4.84 -13.75
C ASP A 101 -8.60 -3.69 -13.42
N ILE A 102 -9.25 -3.16 -14.47
CA ILE A 102 -10.22 -2.07 -14.32
C ILE A 102 -11.43 -2.45 -13.47
N ARG A 103 -11.80 -3.74 -13.40
CA ARG A 103 -12.91 -4.19 -12.55
C ARG A 103 -12.50 -4.14 -11.10
N GLY A 104 -11.32 -4.67 -10.76
CA GLY A 104 -10.76 -4.58 -9.41
C GLY A 104 -10.64 -3.12 -8.94
N LEU A 105 -10.14 -2.22 -9.79
CA LEU A 105 -10.09 -0.79 -9.45
C LEU A 105 -11.49 -0.21 -9.20
N ARG A 106 -12.46 -0.51 -10.08
CA ARG A 106 -13.85 -0.07 -9.92
C ARG A 106 -14.44 -0.57 -8.61
N ASP A 107 -14.18 -1.83 -8.26
CA ASP A 107 -14.71 -2.46 -7.06
C ASP A 107 -14.12 -1.83 -5.79
N ALA A 108 -12.82 -1.55 -5.79
CA ALA A 108 -12.16 -0.83 -4.70
C ALA A 108 -12.72 0.61 -4.55
N VAL A 109 -12.96 1.31 -5.66
CA VAL A 109 -13.65 2.62 -5.64
C VAL A 109 -15.11 2.48 -5.18
N TRP A 110 -15.77 1.37 -5.48
CA TRP A 110 -17.16 1.15 -5.12
C TRP A 110 -17.36 1.05 -3.60
N LEU A 111 -16.34 0.63 -2.85
CA LEU A 111 -16.34 0.72 -1.39
C LEU A 111 -16.51 2.16 -0.87
N ALA A 112 -16.14 3.16 -1.67
CA ALA A 112 -16.35 4.57 -1.36
C ALA A 112 -17.81 5.03 -1.54
N THR A 113 -18.65 4.22 -2.18
CA THR A 113 -20.01 4.62 -2.54
C THR A 113 -20.98 4.40 -1.37
N PRO A 114 -21.86 5.38 -1.09
CA PRO A 114 -22.83 5.24 -0.01
C PRO A 114 -23.84 4.13 -0.33
N THR A 115 -24.04 3.21 0.62
CA THR A 115 -24.87 2.02 0.42
C THR A 115 -26.38 2.27 0.47
N ILE A 116 -26.86 3.35 1.11
CA ILE A 116 -28.30 3.71 1.17
C ILE A 116 -28.51 5.25 1.28
N PRO A 117 -29.05 5.95 0.27
CA PRO A 117 -29.61 7.30 0.46
C PRO A 117 -30.91 7.18 1.29
N PRO A 118 -31.18 7.98 2.36
CA PRO A 118 -30.60 9.28 2.75
C PRO A 118 -29.53 9.20 3.86
N MET A 119 -29.00 8.01 4.18
CA MET A 119 -27.94 7.88 5.19
C MET A 119 -26.58 8.22 4.56
N ALA A 120 -26.27 9.52 4.57
CA ALA A 120 -25.00 10.10 4.16
C ALA A 120 -23.83 9.80 5.12
N ARG A 121 -23.72 8.56 5.61
CA ARG A 121 -22.47 8.14 6.25
C ARG A 121 -21.50 7.80 5.14
N GLN A 122 -20.55 8.71 4.92
CA GLN A 122 -19.44 8.46 4.01
C GLN A 122 -18.72 7.18 4.47
N PRO A 123 -18.60 6.14 3.63
CA PRO A 123 -18.00 4.87 4.05
C PRO A 123 -16.55 5.03 4.54
N PHE A 124 -15.86 6.08 4.11
CA PHE A 124 -14.53 6.44 4.58
C PHE A 124 -14.45 7.18 5.93
N THR A 125 -15.56 7.59 6.56
CA THR A 125 -15.46 8.51 7.71
C THR A 125 -15.48 7.85 9.09
N ASN A 126 -15.80 6.57 9.25
CA ASN A 126 -15.85 5.95 10.58
C ASN A 126 -15.48 4.46 10.68
N LEU A 127 -15.36 3.73 9.57
CA LEU A 127 -15.20 2.27 9.62
C LEU A 127 -14.26 1.71 8.54
N PHE A 128 -13.56 2.58 7.81
CA PHE A 128 -12.66 2.09 6.76
C PHE A 128 -11.32 1.69 7.38
N PRO A 129 -10.88 0.44 7.19
CA PRO A 129 -9.57 -0.01 7.63
C PRO A 129 -8.46 0.75 6.90
N ASP A 130 -7.24 0.75 7.43
CA ASP A 130 -6.10 1.38 6.73
C ASP A 130 -5.80 0.69 5.40
N PHE A 131 -6.12 -0.59 5.28
CA PHE A 131 -6.10 -1.31 4.02
C PHE A 131 -7.33 -2.19 3.85
N VAL A 132 -7.76 -2.33 2.61
CA VAL A 132 -8.74 -3.34 2.19
C VAL A 132 -8.36 -3.87 0.81
N VAL A 133 -8.54 -5.17 0.63
CA VAL A 133 -8.39 -5.86 -0.65
C VAL A 133 -9.76 -6.44 -1.00
N THR A 134 -10.25 -6.14 -2.19
CA THR A 134 -11.50 -6.70 -2.73
C THR A 134 -11.19 -7.85 -3.66
N GLY A 135 -12.14 -8.79 -3.74
CA GLY A 135 -12.13 -9.85 -4.73
C GLY A 135 -13.29 -9.73 -5.71
N PRO A 136 -13.34 -10.61 -6.74
CA PRO A 136 -14.43 -10.62 -7.72
C PRO A 136 -15.82 -10.85 -7.11
N GLU A 137 -15.88 -11.38 -5.89
CA GLU A 137 -17.11 -11.64 -5.14
C GLU A 137 -17.76 -10.39 -4.53
N ILE A 138 -17.05 -9.26 -4.50
CA ILE A 138 -17.53 -8.00 -3.95
C ILE A 138 -18.79 -7.49 -4.65
N ALA A 139 -18.95 -7.78 -5.94
CA ALA A 139 -20.15 -7.40 -6.70
C ALA A 139 -21.41 -8.13 -6.21
N GLY A 140 -21.28 -9.35 -5.69
CA GLY A 140 -22.39 -10.15 -5.17
C GLY A 140 -22.62 -10.01 -3.67
N HIS A 141 -21.54 -9.81 -2.91
CA HIS A 141 -21.57 -9.78 -1.44
C HIS A 141 -21.46 -8.37 -0.83
N GLY A 142 -21.32 -7.34 -1.67
CA GLY A 142 -21.05 -5.98 -1.23
C GLY A 142 -19.77 -5.91 -0.39
N ILE A 143 -19.75 -5.07 0.64
CA ILE A 143 -18.61 -4.95 1.56
C ILE A 143 -18.20 -6.27 2.24
N GLY A 144 -19.07 -7.29 2.26
CA GLY A 144 -18.74 -8.62 2.79
C GLY A 144 -17.82 -9.45 1.90
N GLY A 145 -17.60 -9.05 0.64
CA GLY A 145 -16.72 -9.74 -0.31
C GLY A 145 -15.25 -9.29 -0.28
N PHE A 146 -14.78 -8.73 0.85
CA PHE A 146 -13.36 -8.39 1.01
C PHE A 146 -12.51 -9.65 1.13
N ARG A 147 -11.26 -9.58 0.65
CA ARG A 147 -10.25 -10.64 0.78
C ARG A 147 -9.25 -10.32 1.89
N ALA A 148 -9.01 -9.05 2.15
CA ALA A 148 -8.25 -8.60 3.31
C ALA A 148 -8.79 -7.27 3.79
N ALA A 149 -8.72 -7.03 5.10
CA ALA A 149 -9.03 -5.74 5.70
C ALA A 149 -8.31 -5.60 7.04
N GLY A 150 -7.76 -4.44 7.37
CA GLY A 150 -7.12 -4.24 8.66
C GLY A 150 -6.45 -2.89 8.85
N TYR A 151 -5.86 -2.72 10.02
CA TYR A 151 -5.12 -1.52 10.39
C TYR A 151 -3.62 -1.80 10.40
N TRP A 152 -2.83 -0.79 10.09
CA TRP A 152 -1.39 -0.86 10.31
C TRP A 152 -1.07 -0.70 11.79
N GLY A 153 0.12 -1.14 12.20
CA GLY A 153 0.67 -0.81 13.50
C GLY A 153 1.10 0.65 13.62
N ASP A 154 1.62 1.02 14.79
CA ASP A 154 2.01 2.40 15.11
C ASP A 154 3.17 2.91 14.23
N HIS A 155 3.88 1.99 13.59
CA HIS A 155 4.99 2.25 12.70
C HIS A 155 4.71 1.84 11.25
N TRP A 156 3.42 1.78 10.87
CA TRP A 156 2.94 1.38 9.55
C TRP A 156 3.18 -0.10 9.19
N GLU A 157 3.68 -0.89 10.13
CA GLU A 157 3.97 -2.31 9.96
C GLU A 157 2.70 -3.16 9.88
N TYR A 158 2.80 -4.30 9.20
CA TYR A 158 1.72 -5.29 9.22
C TYR A 158 1.68 -6.02 10.56
N ARG A 159 0.50 -6.05 11.19
CA ARG A 159 0.25 -6.81 12.42
C ARG A 159 -0.90 -7.79 12.22
N PRO A 160 -0.67 -9.13 12.34
CA PRO A 160 -1.70 -10.12 12.08
C PRO A 160 -2.91 -10.00 13.02
N GLU A 161 -2.73 -9.50 14.24
CA GLU A 161 -3.80 -9.25 15.21
C GLU A 161 -4.70 -8.05 14.86
N LEU A 162 -4.27 -7.18 13.94
CA LEU A 162 -5.05 -6.02 13.45
C LEU A 162 -5.67 -6.26 12.07
N ALA A 163 -5.54 -7.48 11.54
CA ALA A 163 -5.90 -7.83 10.17
C ALA A 163 -6.85 -9.02 10.09
N SER A 164 -7.77 -8.96 9.14
CA SER A 164 -8.62 -10.08 8.72
C SER A 164 -8.26 -10.46 7.29
N MET A 165 -7.90 -11.73 7.08
CA MET A 165 -7.43 -12.27 5.82
C MET A 165 -8.29 -13.47 5.41
N LEU A 166 -8.91 -13.40 4.24
CA LEU A 166 -9.66 -14.49 3.61
C LEU A 166 -8.89 -14.98 2.39
N GLU A 167 -8.73 -16.30 2.25
CA GLU A 167 -8.03 -16.92 1.11
C GLU A 167 -6.57 -16.43 0.95
N CYS A 168 -5.86 -16.29 2.07
CA CYS A 168 -4.44 -15.94 2.05
C CYS A 168 -3.60 -17.03 1.39
N VAL A 169 -3.03 -16.71 0.22
CA VAL A 169 -1.91 -17.47 -0.33
C VAL A 169 -0.63 -16.83 0.22
N HIS A 170 0.16 -17.59 0.97
CA HIS A 170 1.44 -17.08 1.46
C HIS A 170 2.33 -16.69 0.28
N ALA A 171 2.71 -15.41 0.21
CA ALA A 171 3.73 -14.95 -0.70
C ALA A 171 5.01 -15.75 -0.42
N ALA A 172 5.65 -16.28 -1.46
CA ALA A 172 6.93 -16.96 -1.30
C ALA A 172 7.89 -15.98 -0.63
N VAL A 173 8.29 -16.29 0.60
CA VAL A 173 9.31 -15.52 1.32
C VAL A 173 10.60 -15.73 0.52
N GLU A 174 11.04 -14.71 -0.22
CA GLU A 174 12.43 -14.64 -0.66
C GLU A 174 13.27 -14.48 0.60
N GLN A 175 13.67 -15.62 1.18
CA GLN A 175 14.65 -15.66 2.24
C GLN A 175 15.93 -15.07 1.67
N SER A 176 16.26 -13.84 2.07
CA SER A 176 17.61 -13.31 1.98
C SER A 176 18.53 -14.12 2.91
N ASN A 177 18.84 -15.34 2.50
CA ASN A 177 19.93 -16.13 3.05
C ASN A 177 21.25 -15.49 2.60
N ALA A 178 21.54 -14.28 3.09
CA ALA A 178 22.90 -13.79 3.23
C ALA A 178 23.51 -14.55 4.41
N SER A 179 24.06 -15.70 4.08
CA SER A 179 24.80 -16.59 4.95
C SER A 179 25.82 -15.81 5.79
N HIS A 180 25.58 -15.74 7.09
CA HIS A 180 26.63 -15.68 8.11
C HIS A 180 27.39 -17.02 8.05
N ALA A 181 28.22 -17.17 7.03
CA ALA A 181 29.17 -18.27 6.91
C ALA A 181 30.56 -17.75 7.26
N SER A 182 31.15 -18.39 8.27
CA SER A 182 32.59 -18.53 8.47
C SER A 182 33.37 -17.31 8.99
N ALA A 183 33.16 -16.99 10.26
CA ALA A 183 34.23 -16.48 11.13
C ALA A 183 34.68 -17.59 12.09
N ASP A 184 35.27 -18.66 11.53
CA ASP A 184 35.99 -19.63 12.34
C ASP A 184 37.14 -20.27 11.53
N LYS A 185 38.19 -19.47 11.32
CA LYS A 185 39.47 -19.98 10.80
C LYS A 185 40.62 -19.03 11.14
N PHE A 186 40.95 -18.93 12.42
CA PHE A 186 42.26 -18.43 12.84
C PHE A 186 42.68 -19.09 14.15
N SER A 187 43.38 -20.23 14.04
CA SER A 187 44.58 -20.53 14.83
C SER A 187 45.01 -21.97 14.54
N ARG A 188 46.07 -22.12 13.73
CA ARG A 188 47.05 -23.22 13.82
C ARG A 188 48.29 -22.88 12.99
N HIS A 189 49.37 -22.66 13.74
CA HIS A 189 50.81 -22.82 13.43
C HIS A 189 51.46 -22.10 12.26
N VAL A 190 52.44 -21.24 12.60
CA VAL A 190 53.80 -21.31 12.03
C VAL A 190 54.81 -21.13 13.17
N ASP A 191 55.80 -22.02 13.17
CA ASP A 191 56.90 -22.19 14.10
C ASP A 191 57.96 -21.08 14.03
N LEU A 192 58.66 -20.86 15.16
CA LEU A 192 60.08 -20.53 15.24
C LEU A 192 60.69 -21.34 16.38
#